data_AF-C4GD19-F1
#
_entry.id   AF-C4GD19-F1
#
_cell.length_a   1.000
_cell.length_b   1.000
_cell.length_c   1.000
_cell.angle_alpha   90.00
_cell.angle_beta   90.00
_cell.angle_gamma   90.00
#
_symmetry.space_group_name_H-M   'P 1'
#
loop_
_entity.id
_entity.type
_entity.pdbx_description
1 polymer ?
#
loop_
_entity_poly.entity_id
_entity_poly.type
_entity_poly.pdbx_seq_one_letter_code
_entity_poly.pdbx_strand_id
1 'polypeptide(L)'
;MSRKLYISDCHFFHKALLTSMDRRPFEDLDQMHACMIRQWKAAVGPRDEVYILGDFSYGKGQETMEILDQLPGRLHLVIGNHDQWFRKLDQKHLSRFVWAAPYKEIRDQGRHVILSHYPTFCYNGQYHVGKDGSANVYMLYGHVHDTRDERLVHHFLRQSQQMEVRGRDGTVRQLPCQMINTFCVFSDYRPRTLSEWIAIDAERRKKLDLETADMEEILRPDWGKRDRGNQGKTQG
;
A
#
# COMPACT_ATOMS: atom_id res chain seq x y z
N MET A 1 19.12 15.20 5.45
CA MET A 1 17.68 15.16 5.84
C MET A 1 17.26 13.70 5.95
N SER A 2 16.36 13.35 6.87
CA SER A 2 15.77 12.00 6.94
C SER A 2 14.86 11.76 5.74
N ARG A 3 14.87 10.55 5.18
CA ARG A 3 13.91 10.17 4.12
C ARG A 3 12.61 9.72 4.77
N LYS A 4 11.48 9.97 4.10
CA LYS A 4 10.20 9.35 4.41
C LYS A 4 9.99 8.15 3.49
N LEU A 5 9.67 7.01 4.07
CA LEU A 5 9.47 5.74 3.39
C LEU A 5 8.09 5.19 3.73
N TYR A 6 7.45 4.52 2.79
CA TYR A 6 6.07 4.04 2.89
C TYR A 6 6.00 2.56 2.53
N ILE A 7 5.14 1.81 3.20
CA ILE A 7 4.85 0.40 2.94
C ILE A 7 3.53 0.01 3.63
N SER A 8 2.77 -0.94 3.10
CA SER A 8 1.58 -1.50 3.74
C SER A 8 1.53 -3.03 3.69
N ASP A 9 0.65 -3.62 4.49
CA ASP A 9 0.23 -5.02 4.42
C ASP A 9 1.40 -6.01 4.53
N CYS A 10 2.33 -5.73 5.44
CA CYS A 10 3.46 -6.61 5.70
C CYS A 10 2.98 -7.99 6.15
N HIS A 11 1.93 -8.04 6.98
CA HIS A 11 1.31 -9.26 7.47
C HIS A 11 2.31 -10.33 7.95
N PHE A 12 3.25 -9.94 8.82
CA PHE A 12 4.04 -10.93 9.55
C PHE A 12 3.12 -11.95 10.23
N PHE A 13 3.56 -13.20 10.30
CA PHE A 13 2.82 -14.34 10.87
C PHE A 13 1.51 -14.77 10.15
N HIS A 14 1.16 -14.21 8.98
CA HIS A 14 -0.07 -14.58 8.28
C HIS A 14 0.13 -15.73 7.25
N LYS A 15 0.01 -16.99 7.69
CA LYS A 15 0.33 -18.19 6.86
C LYS A 15 -0.52 -18.33 5.58
N ALA A 16 -1.77 -17.86 5.60
CA ALA A 16 -2.67 -17.95 4.44
C ALA A 16 -2.16 -17.19 3.20
N LEU A 17 -1.31 -16.19 3.39
CA LEU A 17 -0.71 -15.40 2.30
C LEU A 17 0.24 -16.21 1.42
N LEU A 18 0.77 -17.32 1.91
CA LEU A 18 1.67 -18.18 1.12
C LEU A 18 0.90 -19.02 0.09
N THR A 19 -0.40 -19.26 0.28
CA THR A 19 -1.14 -20.26 -0.50
C THR A 19 -2.48 -19.76 -1.05
N SER A 20 -3.45 -19.47 -0.18
CA SER A 20 -4.84 -19.21 -0.58
C SER A 20 -5.13 -17.75 -0.89
N MET A 21 -4.26 -16.83 -0.49
CA MET A 21 -4.42 -15.38 -0.71
C MET A 21 -3.37 -14.87 -1.72
N ASP A 22 -2.44 -14.03 -1.28
CA ASP A 22 -1.41 -13.36 -2.11
C ASP A 22 -0.50 -14.30 -2.91
N ARG A 23 -0.41 -15.58 -2.51
CA ARG A 23 0.56 -16.56 -3.04
C ARG A 23 1.99 -16.02 -3.01
N ARG A 24 2.37 -15.43 -1.87
CA ARG A 24 3.73 -14.90 -1.67
C ARG A 24 4.73 -16.04 -1.89
N PRO A 25 5.84 -15.79 -2.60
CA PRO A 25 6.75 -16.83 -3.08
C PRO A 25 7.70 -17.31 -1.96
N PHE A 26 7.13 -17.76 -0.84
CA PHE A 26 7.87 -18.31 0.29
C PHE A 26 7.30 -19.68 0.66
N GLU A 27 8.18 -20.60 1.01
CA GLU A 27 7.85 -21.96 1.44
C GLU A 27 7.15 -21.95 2.81
N ASP A 28 7.61 -21.09 3.72
CA ASP A 28 7.07 -20.96 5.06
C ASP A 28 7.17 -19.51 5.61
N LEU A 29 6.70 -19.34 6.85
CA LEU A 29 6.71 -18.06 7.52
C LEU A 29 8.13 -17.60 7.89
N ASP A 30 9.03 -18.52 8.23
CA ASP A 30 10.38 -18.18 8.65
C ASP A 30 11.17 -17.58 7.47
N GLN A 31 11.05 -18.19 6.29
CA GLN A 31 11.62 -17.67 5.05
C GLN A 31 11.03 -16.31 4.68
N MET A 32 9.71 -16.14 4.80
CA MET A 32 9.03 -14.87 4.56
C MET A 32 9.56 -13.78 5.51
N HIS A 33 9.60 -14.04 6.82
CA HIS A 33 10.03 -13.07 7.82
C HIS A 33 11.49 -12.68 7.60
N ALA A 34 12.37 -13.65 7.39
CA ALA A 34 13.79 -13.42 7.13
C ALA A 34 14.01 -12.58 5.86
N CYS A 35 13.26 -12.86 4.79
CA CYS A 35 13.32 -12.07 3.57
C CYS A 35 12.88 -10.62 3.81
N MET A 36 11.70 -10.41 4.40
CA MET A 36 11.14 -9.09 4.64
C MET A 36 12.03 -8.25 5.58
N ILE A 37 12.55 -8.84 6.66
CA ILE A 37 13.49 -8.16 7.56
C ILE A 37 14.76 -7.74 6.82
N ARG A 38 15.32 -8.62 5.98
CA ARG A 38 16.51 -8.31 5.17
C ARG A 38 16.23 -7.17 4.19
N GLN A 39 15.12 -7.23 3.47
CA GLN A 39 14.72 -6.20 2.50
C GLN A 39 14.48 -4.86 3.19
N TRP A 40 13.86 -4.85 4.36
CA TRP A 40 13.70 -3.66 5.19
C TRP A 40 15.05 -3.07 5.60
N LYS A 41 15.95 -3.88 6.19
CA LYS A 41 17.28 -3.43 6.62
C LYS A 41 18.14 -2.90 5.46
N ALA A 42 17.95 -3.43 4.24
CA ALA A 42 18.63 -2.93 3.06
C ALA A 42 18.11 -1.56 2.58
N ALA A 43 16.84 -1.23 2.85
CA ALA A 43 16.22 0.01 2.38
C ALA A 43 16.27 1.15 3.42
N VAL A 44 16.19 0.81 4.71
CA VAL A 44 15.89 1.76 5.79
C VAL A 44 17.12 2.02 6.67
N GLY A 45 17.52 3.29 6.77
CA GLY A 45 18.52 3.76 7.71
C GLY A 45 17.93 4.11 9.08
N PRO A 46 18.77 4.23 10.13
CA PRO A 46 18.31 4.46 11.51
C PRO A 46 17.61 5.82 11.73
N ARG A 47 17.81 6.78 10.84
CA ARG A 47 17.20 8.12 10.90
C ARG A 47 16.01 8.31 9.96
N ASP A 48 15.72 7.33 9.10
CA ASP A 48 14.59 7.42 8.18
C ASP A 48 13.26 7.29 8.96
N GLU A 49 12.24 7.97 8.46
CA GLU A 49 10.87 7.84 8.95
C GLU A 49 10.14 6.82 8.07
N VAL A 50 9.61 5.75 8.67
CA VAL A 50 8.85 4.73 7.95
C VAL A 50 7.40 4.77 8.37
N TYR A 51 6.54 4.99 7.40
CA TYR A 51 5.10 5.03 7.54
C TYR A 51 4.55 3.68 7.08
N ILE A 52 4.03 2.91 8.03
CA ILE A 52 3.40 1.60 7.81
C ILE A 52 1.90 1.83 7.65
N LEU A 53 1.37 1.59 6.46
CA LEU A 53 -0.01 1.86 6.08
C LEU A 53 -0.92 0.67 6.38
N GLY A 54 -0.86 0.20 7.63
CA GLY A 54 -1.72 -0.85 8.18
C GLY A 54 -1.28 -2.26 7.87
N ASP A 55 -1.93 -3.18 8.59
CA ASP A 55 -1.82 -4.62 8.48
C ASP A 55 -0.36 -5.10 8.55
N PHE A 56 0.34 -4.66 9.59
CA PHE A 56 1.73 -5.00 9.80
C PHE A 56 1.92 -6.47 10.17
N SER A 57 1.06 -7.01 11.03
CA SER A 57 1.21 -8.34 11.63
C SER A 57 -0.13 -8.99 11.95
N TYR A 58 -0.19 -10.31 11.79
CA TYR A 58 -1.26 -11.19 12.27
C TYR A 58 -0.87 -11.92 13.56
N GLY A 59 0.36 -11.75 14.03
CA GLY A 59 0.88 -12.36 15.25
C GLY A 59 0.36 -11.69 16.52
N LYS A 60 0.78 -12.19 17.68
CA LYS A 60 0.46 -11.56 18.97
C LYS A 60 1.38 -10.35 19.21
N GLY A 61 1.06 -9.57 20.25
CA GLY A 61 1.82 -8.37 20.62
C GLY A 61 3.32 -8.65 20.78
N GLN A 62 3.70 -9.66 21.57
CA GLN A 62 5.11 -9.99 21.83
C GLN A 62 5.87 -10.40 20.57
N GLU A 63 5.37 -11.38 19.80
CA GLU A 63 5.99 -11.84 18.55
C GLU A 63 6.13 -10.70 17.53
N THR A 64 5.13 -9.83 17.46
CA THR A 64 5.17 -8.66 16.57
C THR A 64 6.24 -7.66 16.99
N MET A 65 6.43 -7.47 18.31
CA MET A 65 7.48 -6.60 18.83
C MET A 65 8.88 -7.15 18.58
N GLU A 66 9.07 -8.47 18.67
CA GLU A 66 10.33 -9.13 18.33
C GLU A 66 10.73 -8.88 16.86
N ILE A 67 9.76 -8.76 15.95
CA ILE A 67 10.02 -8.31 14.58
C ILE A 67 10.36 -6.82 14.55
N LEU A 68 9.53 -5.95 15.15
CA LEU A 68 9.68 -4.50 15.12
C LEU A 68 11.01 -4.00 15.71
N ASP A 69 11.53 -4.68 16.72
CA ASP A 69 12.82 -4.37 17.36
C ASP A 69 14.01 -4.65 16.43
N GLN A 70 13.84 -5.51 15.42
CA GLN A 70 14.86 -5.77 14.42
C GLN A 70 14.83 -4.76 13.27
N LEU A 71 13.75 -4.00 13.11
CA LEU A 71 13.57 -3.09 11.98
C LEU A 71 14.18 -1.72 12.30
N PRO A 72 15.16 -1.22 11.52
CA PRO A 72 15.64 0.16 11.69
C PRO A 72 14.57 1.19 11.28
N GLY A 73 14.75 2.42 11.77
CA GLY A 73 13.92 3.57 11.42
C GLY A 73 12.96 4.02 12.53
N ARG A 74 12.49 5.25 12.38
CA ARG A 74 11.44 5.85 13.21
C ARG A 74 10.09 5.45 12.63
N LEU A 75 9.34 4.63 13.36
CA LEU A 75 8.15 3.99 12.82
C LEU A 75 6.90 4.80 13.14
N HIS A 76 6.03 4.90 12.15
CA HIS A 76 4.70 5.49 12.23
C HIS A 76 3.70 4.44 11.75
N LEU A 77 2.61 4.24 12.47
CA LEU A 77 1.61 3.24 12.12
C LEU A 77 0.28 3.90 11.75
N VAL A 78 -0.16 3.72 10.51
CA VAL A 78 -1.57 3.87 10.18
C VAL A 78 -2.26 2.56 10.50
N ILE A 79 -3.23 2.54 11.41
CA ILE A 79 -3.78 1.30 11.97
C ILE A 79 -4.70 0.62 10.95
N GLY A 80 -4.38 -0.61 10.55
CA GLY A 80 -5.21 -1.48 9.71
C GLY A 80 -6.17 -2.38 10.51
N ASN A 81 -7.02 -3.15 9.83
CA ASN A 81 -7.98 -4.06 10.48
C ASN A 81 -7.34 -5.26 11.16
N HIS A 82 -6.17 -5.70 10.70
CA HIS A 82 -5.43 -6.81 11.30
C HIS A 82 -4.48 -6.36 12.42
N ASP A 83 -4.34 -5.06 12.67
CA ASP A 83 -3.45 -4.51 13.70
C ASP A 83 -4.03 -4.56 15.13
N GLN A 84 -4.81 -5.60 15.45
CA GLN A 84 -5.38 -5.79 16.79
C GLN A 84 -4.31 -6.04 17.86
N TRP A 85 -3.14 -6.53 17.45
CA TRP A 85 -1.96 -6.69 18.30
C TRP A 85 -1.54 -5.36 18.94
N PHE A 86 -1.70 -4.25 18.24
CA PHE A 86 -1.32 -2.92 18.71
C PHE A 86 -2.09 -2.49 19.97
N ARG A 87 -3.38 -2.84 20.05
CA ARG A 87 -4.23 -2.52 21.22
C ARG A 87 -3.83 -3.27 22.49
N LYS A 88 -3.01 -4.32 22.37
CA LYS A 88 -2.59 -5.18 23.48
C LYS A 88 -1.16 -4.90 23.94
N LEU A 89 -0.50 -3.89 23.37
CA LEU A 89 0.86 -3.51 23.73
C LEU A 89 0.89 -2.77 25.07
N ASP A 90 1.94 -3.00 25.85
CA ASP A 90 2.27 -2.15 27.00
C ASP A 90 2.87 -0.81 26.55
N GLN A 91 3.03 0.12 27.50
CA GLN A 91 3.58 1.46 27.21
C GLN A 91 5.01 1.43 26.65
N LYS A 92 5.83 0.45 27.07
CA LYS A 92 7.21 0.31 26.58
C LYS A 92 7.19 0.00 25.09
N HIS A 93 6.36 -0.94 24.65
CA HIS A 93 6.25 -1.32 23.25
C HIS A 93 5.56 -0.24 22.39
N LEU A 94 4.60 0.51 22.95
CA LEU A 94 4.01 1.66 22.25
C LEU A 94 5.06 2.73 21.89
N SER A 95 6.11 2.89 22.71
CA SER A 95 7.19 3.86 22.45
C SER A 95 8.03 3.55 21.20
N ARG A 96 7.91 2.34 20.62
CA ARG A 96 8.54 1.99 19.34
C ARG A 96 8.00 2.84 18.19
N PHE A 97 6.76 3.30 18.29
CA PHE A 97 6.10 4.15 17.32
C PHE A 97 6.15 5.61 17.75
N VAL A 98 6.49 6.49 16.81
CA VAL A 98 6.37 7.94 17.02
C VAL A 98 4.90 8.34 17.16
N TRP A 99 4.03 7.69 16.38
CA TRP A 99 2.58 7.74 16.55
C TRP A 99 1.91 6.54 15.89
N ALA A 100 0.68 6.25 16.32
CA ALA A 100 -0.24 5.35 15.64
C ALA A 100 -1.64 5.98 15.54
N ALA A 101 -2.25 5.95 14.36
CA ALA A 101 -3.55 6.58 14.11
C ALA A 101 -4.26 5.88 12.93
N PRO A 102 -5.60 5.91 12.82
CA PRO A 102 -6.29 5.32 11.66
C PRO A 102 -6.13 6.13 10.36
N TYR A 103 -5.77 7.42 10.46
CA TYR A 103 -5.62 8.33 9.33
C TYR A 103 -4.64 9.45 9.70
N LYS A 104 -3.83 9.91 8.74
CA LYS A 104 -2.92 11.05 8.92
C LYS A 104 -2.69 11.80 7.62
N GLU A 105 -2.50 13.11 7.72
CA GLU A 105 -2.01 13.95 6.62
C GLU A 105 -0.63 14.50 6.99
N ILE A 106 0.31 14.45 6.04
CA ILE A 106 1.69 14.93 6.24
C ILE A 106 2.18 15.72 5.02
N ARG A 107 3.34 16.38 5.20
CA ARG A 107 4.10 16.98 4.11
C ARG A 107 5.36 16.17 3.82
N ASP A 108 5.58 15.86 2.56
CA ASP A 108 6.80 15.22 2.09
C ASP A 108 7.35 15.92 0.84
N GLN A 109 8.54 16.52 0.96
CA GLN A 109 9.21 17.25 -0.12
C GLN A 109 8.28 18.25 -0.86
N GLY A 110 7.47 19.00 -0.10
CA GLY A 110 6.52 19.98 -0.63
C GLY A 110 5.15 19.42 -1.03
N ARG A 111 5.02 18.09 -1.16
CA ARG A 111 3.78 17.39 -1.51
C ARG A 111 2.92 17.17 -0.28
N HIS A 112 1.61 17.17 -0.48
CA HIS A 112 0.64 16.78 0.54
C HIS A 112 0.36 15.29 0.43
N VAL A 113 0.54 14.54 1.52
CA VAL A 113 0.38 13.09 1.50
C VAL A 113 -0.68 12.69 2.51
N ILE A 114 -1.74 12.05 2.00
CA ILE A 114 -2.81 11.46 2.79
C ILE A 114 -2.44 10.00 3.05
N LEU A 115 -2.51 9.59 4.30
CA LEU A 115 -2.16 8.25 4.76
C LEU A 115 -3.40 7.61 5.40
N SER A 116 -3.88 6.54 4.79
CA SER A 116 -4.94 5.68 5.30
C SER A 116 -4.58 4.24 4.98
N HIS A 117 -5.05 3.27 5.77
CA HIS A 117 -4.95 1.88 5.35
C HIS A 117 -5.93 1.59 4.19
N TYR A 118 -7.15 2.12 4.28
CA TYR A 118 -8.19 1.94 3.26
C TYR A 118 -8.10 2.98 2.13
N PRO A 119 -8.32 2.59 0.86
CA PRO A 119 -8.42 3.55 -0.23
C PRO A 119 -9.58 4.52 0.03
N THR A 120 -9.28 5.81 -0.01
CA THR A 120 -10.26 6.88 0.17
C THR A 120 -10.40 7.62 -1.15
N PHE A 121 -11.54 7.46 -1.81
CA PHE A 121 -11.75 7.90 -3.20
C PHE A 121 -11.89 9.42 -3.31
N CYS A 122 -12.42 10.04 -2.26
CA CYS A 122 -12.58 11.48 -2.15
C CYS A 122 -11.77 11.96 -0.94
N TYR A 123 -10.66 12.65 -1.18
CA TYR A 123 -9.69 13.00 -0.14
C TYR A 123 -9.29 14.48 -0.19
N ASN A 124 -8.79 14.98 0.94
CA ASN A 124 -8.51 16.40 1.14
C ASN A 124 -7.48 16.92 0.12
N GLY A 125 -7.87 17.93 -0.67
CA GLY A 125 -7.00 18.55 -1.66
C GLY A 125 -6.78 17.74 -2.95
N GLN A 126 -7.61 16.73 -3.25
CA GLN A 126 -7.55 15.91 -4.48
C GLN A 126 -7.45 16.73 -5.79
N TYR A 127 -7.96 17.96 -5.81
CA TYR A 127 -7.97 18.88 -6.97
C TYR A 127 -6.76 19.82 -7.03
N HIS A 128 -5.87 19.77 -6.03
CA HIS A 128 -4.74 20.69 -5.93
C HIS A 128 -3.56 20.23 -6.79
N VAL A 129 -3.02 21.16 -7.56
CA VAL A 129 -1.84 20.99 -8.41
C VAL A 129 -0.69 21.89 -7.95
N GLY A 130 0.53 21.52 -8.32
CA GLY A 130 1.74 22.32 -8.14
C GLY A 130 1.77 23.52 -9.08
N LYS A 131 2.80 24.37 -8.93
CA LYS A 131 2.99 25.56 -9.78
C LYS A 131 3.20 25.21 -11.26
N ASP A 132 3.73 24.02 -11.53
CA ASP A 132 3.96 23.45 -12.85
C ASP A 132 2.75 22.67 -13.40
N GLY A 133 1.62 22.68 -12.69
CA GLY A 133 0.43 21.92 -13.04
C GLY A 133 0.48 20.43 -12.67
N SER A 134 1.59 19.94 -12.10
CA SER A 134 1.71 18.55 -11.68
C SER A 134 0.87 18.23 -10.45
N ALA A 135 0.55 16.95 -10.23
CA ALA A 135 -0.17 16.53 -9.04
C ALA A 135 0.64 16.80 -7.76
N ASN A 136 0.03 17.48 -6.78
CA ASN A 136 0.70 17.84 -5.53
C ASN A 136 0.16 17.08 -4.31
N VAL A 137 -0.92 16.32 -4.45
CA VAL A 137 -1.57 15.59 -3.36
C VAL A 137 -1.68 14.12 -3.71
N TYR A 138 -1.21 13.26 -2.82
CA TYR A 138 -1.13 11.81 -3.02
C TYR A 138 -1.86 11.09 -1.89
N MET A 139 -2.78 10.20 -2.23
CA MET A 139 -3.45 9.31 -1.30
C MET A 139 -2.73 7.96 -1.30
N LEU A 140 -2.02 7.66 -0.22
CA LEU A 140 -1.36 6.36 -0.07
C LEU A 140 -2.28 5.43 0.73
N TYR A 141 -2.39 4.18 0.25
CA TYR A 141 -3.25 3.16 0.85
C TYR A 141 -2.66 1.75 0.73
N GLY A 142 -3.23 0.78 1.46
CA GLY A 142 -2.93 -0.65 1.39
C GLY A 142 -4.22 -1.46 1.22
N HIS A 143 -4.43 -2.47 2.07
CA HIS A 143 -5.68 -3.21 2.27
C HIS A 143 -6.15 -4.11 1.10
N VAL A 144 -6.23 -3.57 -0.11
CA VAL A 144 -6.82 -4.26 -1.27
C VAL A 144 -5.83 -5.17 -2.00
N HIS A 145 -4.54 -5.13 -1.64
CA HIS A 145 -3.45 -5.94 -2.23
C HIS A 145 -3.49 -5.90 -3.78
N ASP A 146 -3.12 -7.01 -4.44
CA ASP A 146 -3.30 -7.21 -5.88
C ASP A 146 -4.59 -7.97 -6.21
N THR A 147 -5.74 -7.52 -5.68
CA THR A 147 -7.03 -8.20 -5.84
C THR A 147 -7.96 -7.53 -6.84
N ARG A 148 -9.19 -8.03 -6.98
CA ARG A 148 -10.24 -7.41 -7.80
C ARG A 148 -10.55 -5.98 -7.36
N ASP A 149 -10.46 -5.69 -6.07
CA ASP A 149 -10.75 -4.35 -5.53
C ASP A 149 -9.73 -3.32 -6.02
N GLU A 150 -8.46 -3.71 -6.16
CA GLU A 150 -7.42 -2.87 -6.76
C GLU A 150 -7.74 -2.51 -8.23
N ARG A 151 -8.44 -3.39 -8.96
CA ARG A 151 -8.90 -3.11 -10.34
C ARG A 151 -10.08 -2.16 -10.34
N LEU A 152 -10.96 -2.21 -9.34
CA LEU A 152 -12.01 -1.22 -9.16
C LEU A 152 -11.44 0.16 -8.80
N VAL A 153 -10.41 0.22 -7.95
CA VAL A 153 -9.68 1.47 -7.66
C VAL A 153 -9.04 2.02 -8.93
N HIS A 154 -8.38 1.16 -9.73
CA HIS A 154 -7.81 1.54 -11.03
C HIS A 154 -8.86 2.15 -11.96
N HIS A 155 -10.02 1.51 -12.09
CA HIS A 155 -11.11 2.02 -12.91
C HIS A 155 -11.61 3.39 -12.44
N PHE A 156 -11.83 3.54 -11.12
CA PHE A 156 -12.22 4.81 -10.55
C PHE A 156 -11.20 5.91 -10.83
N LEU A 157 -9.90 5.62 -10.67
CA LEU A 157 -8.81 6.56 -10.99
C LEU A 157 -8.86 7.01 -12.46
N ARG A 158 -9.01 6.05 -13.39
CA ARG A 158 -9.09 6.31 -14.83
C ARG A 158 -10.26 7.23 -15.17
N GLN A 159 -11.44 6.96 -14.62
CA GLN A 159 -12.63 7.80 -14.84
C GLN A 159 -12.44 9.19 -14.22
N SER A 160 -11.93 9.24 -12.99
CA SER A 160 -11.68 10.48 -12.26
C SER A 160 -10.72 11.39 -13.04
N GLN A 161 -9.64 10.83 -13.59
CA GLN A 161 -8.64 11.59 -14.37
C GLN A 161 -9.16 12.09 -15.71
N GLN A 162 -10.21 11.49 -16.28
CA GLN A 162 -10.87 11.99 -17.49
C GLN A 162 -11.81 13.17 -17.21
N MET A 163 -12.21 13.38 -15.96
CA MET A 163 -13.12 14.47 -15.61
C MET A 163 -12.45 15.83 -15.78
N GLU A 164 -13.15 16.73 -16.48
CA GLU A 164 -12.80 18.14 -16.53
C GLU A 164 -13.32 18.88 -15.29
N VAL A 165 -12.46 19.69 -14.71
CA VAL A 165 -12.77 20.53 -13.56
C VAL A 165 -12.40 21.97 -13.89
N ARG A 166 -13.31 22.89 -13.57
CA ARG A 166 -13.10 24.32 -13.76
C ARG A 166 -12.60 24.96 -12.47
N GLY A 167 -11.39 25.53 -12.53
CA GLY A 167 -10.79 26.30 -11.45
C GLY A 167 -11.53 27.61 -11.20
N ARG A 168 -11.27 28.21 -10.03
CA ARG A 168 -11.83 29.53 -9.66
C ARG A 168 -11.38 30.66 -10.59
N ASP A 169 -10.21 30.50 -11.21
CA ASP A 169 -9.66 31.38 -12.25
C ASP A 169 -10.28 31.14 -13.64
N GLY A 170 -11.25 30.23 -13.74
CA GLY A 170 -11.93 29.88 -14.98
C GLY A 170 -11.19 28.87 -15.85
N THR A 171 -9.96 28.45 -15.48
CA THR A 171 -9.19 27.45 -16.22
C THR A 171 -9.86 26.09 -16.16
N VAL A 172 -9.92 25.39 -17.28
CA VAL A 172 -10.40 24.00 -17.34
C VAL A 172 -9.19 23.08 -17.37
N ARG A 173 -9.19 22.07 -16.50
CA ARG A 173 -8.13 21.06 -16.42
C ARG A 173 -8.70 19.70 -16.06
N GLN A 174 -7.97 18.65 -16.42
CA GLN A 174 -8.28 17.32 -15.92
C GLN A 174 -7.93 17.19 -14.43
N LEU A 175 -8.67 16.33 -13.75
CA LEU A 175 -8.43 16.03 -12.34
C LEU A 175 -7.12 15.25 -12.19
N PRO A 176 -6.13 15.71 -11.40
CA PRO A 176 -4.88 14.98 -11.26
C PRO A 176 -5.03 13.63 -10.57
N CYS A 177 -6.00 13.48 -9.64
CA CYS A 177 -6.32 12.29 -8.83
C CYS A 177 -5.21 11.22 -8.73
N GLN A 178 -4.50 11.21 -7.61
CA GLN A 178 -3.38 10.32 -7.33
C GLN A 178 -3.69 9.45 -6.11
N MET A 179 -3.93 8.16 -6.34
CA MET A 179 -4.05 7.16 -5.28
C MET A 179 -3.04 6.04 -5.56
N ILE A 180 -2.18 5.73 -4.59
CA ILE A 180 -1.10 4.76 -4.75
C ILE A 180 -1.24 3.67 -3.69
N ASN A 181 -1.30 2.43 -4.18
CA ASN A 181 -1.29 1.24 -3.35
C ASN A 181 0.16 0.91 -2.95
N THR A 182 0.48 0.99 -1.66
CA THR A 182 1.82 0.72 -1.11
C THR A 182 2.01 -0.73 -0.65
N PHE A 183 1.19 -1.65 -1.17
CA PHE A 183 1.24 -3.07 -0.86
C PHE A 183 2.65 -3.64 -1.00
N CYS A 184 3.18 -4.25 0.07
CA CYS A 184 4.58 -4.62 0.17
C CYS A 184 5.11 -5.50 -0.98
N VAL A 185 4.28 -6.33 -1.60
CA VAL A 185 4.69 -7.18 -2.74
C VAL A 185 5.10 -6.33 -3.96
N PHE A 186 4.44 -5.19 -4.18
CA PHE A 186 4.74 -4.32 -5.32
C PHE A 186 6.10 -3.63 -5.24
N SER A 187 6.70 -3.55 -4.06
CA SER A 187 8.00 -2.92 -3.85
C SER A 187 9.14 -3.91 -3.55
N ASP A 188 8.90 -5.21 -3.76
CA ASP A 188 9.79 -6.30 -3.34
C ASP A 188 10.04 -6.26 -1.82
N TYR A 189 8.97 -6.04 -1.05
CA TYR A 189 8.97 -5.96 0.42
C TYR A 189 9.88 -4.87 1.00
N ARG A 190 10.27 -3.88 0.19
CA ARG A 190 11.10 -2.74 0.63
C ARG A 190 10.23 -1.51 0.88
N PRO A 191 10.38 -0.82 2.03
CA PRO A 191 9.85 0.53 2.18
C PRO A 191 10.46 1.46 1.12
N ARG A 192 9.61 2.27 0.47
CA ARG A 192 10.02 3.17 -0.63
C ARG A 192 9.66 4.61 -0.36
N THR A 193 10.44 5.53 -0.91
CA THR A 193 10.10 6.95 -0.90
C THR A 193 8.84 7.21 -1.73
N LEU A 194 8.18 8.35 -1.51
CA LEU A 194 7.01 8.74 -2.32
C LEU A 194 7.34 8.79 -3.82
N SER A 195 8.51 9.32 -4.21
CA SER A 195 8.93 9.38 -5.60
C SER A 195 9.14 7.99 -6.23
N GLU A 196 9.69 7.03 -5.48
CA GLU A 196 9.80 5.64 -5.93
C GLU A 196 8.41 5.00 -6.06
N TRP A 197 7.50 5.23 -5.11
CA TRP A 197 6.12 4.73 -5.19
C TRP A 197 5.36 5.29 -6.39
N ILE A 198 5.52 6.58 -6.71
CA ILE A 198 4.95 7.18 -7.93
C ILE A 198 5.46 6.44 -9.18
N ALA A 199 6.75 6.12 -9.25
CA ALA A 199 7.32 5.40 -10.39
C ALA A 199 6.83 3.95 -10.47
N ILE A 200 6.77 3.24 -9.33
CA ILE A 200 6.27 1.87 -9.23
C ILE A 200 4.80 1.80 -9.65
N ASP A 201 3.96 2.70 -9.12
CA ASP A 201 2.53 2.72 -9.42
C ASP A 201 2.29 3.08 -10.89
N ALA A 202 3.00 4.06 -11.45
CA ALA A 202 2.89 4.40 -12.86
C ALA A 202 3.16 3.21 -13.79
N GLU A 203 4.16 2.38 -13.49
CA GLU A 203 4.45 1.17 -14.27
C GLU A 203 3.38 0.08 -14.07
N ARG A 204 2.91 -0.12 -12.84
CA ARG A 204 1.83 -1.07 -12.54
C ARG A 204 0.53 -0.70 -13.25
N ARG A 205 0.15 0.57 -13.22
CA ARG A 205 -1.08 1.09 -13.82
C ARG A 205 -1.07 0.96 -15.34
N LYS A 206 0.08 1.12 -15.99
CA LYS A 206 0.24 0.84 -17.43
C LYS A 206 -0.04 -0.63 -17.76
N LYS A 207 0.44 -1.57 -16.93
CA LYS A 207 0.16 -2.99 -17.12
C LYS A 207 -1.32 -3.30 -16.90
N LEU A 208 -1.92 -2.73 -15.85
CA LEU A 208 -3.36 -2.85 -15.63
C LEU A 208 -4.16 -2.31 -16.81
N ASP A 209 -3.78 -1.19 -17.41
CA ASP A 209 -4.46 -0.67 -18.62
C ASP A 209 -4.45 -1.65 -19.80
N LEU A 210 -3.44 -2.53 -19.89
CA LEU A 210 -3.37 -3.59 -20.91
C LEU A 210 -4.18 -4.83 -20.52
N GLU A 211 -4.29 -5.12 -19.23
CA GLU A 211 -5.01 -6.29 -18.68
C GLU A 211 -6.52 -6.03 -18.55
N THR A 212 -6.92 -4.83 -18.15
CA THR A 212 -8.31 -4.46 -17.83
C THR A 212 -9.05 -3.94 -19.05
N ALA A 213 -9.02 -4.70 -20.16
CA ALA A 213 -9.75 -4.33 -21.37
C ALA A 213 -11.28 -4.45 -21.20
N ASP A 214 -11.77 -5.22 -20.23
CA ASP A 214 -13.20 -5.41 -20.00
C ASP A 214 -13.60 -5.32 -18.52
N MET A 215 -14.30 -4.22 -18.18
CA MET A 215 -14.91 -4.06 -16.86
C MET A 215 -16.00 -5.10 -16.59
N GLU A 216 -16.60 -5.69 -17.63
CA GLU A 216 -17.61 -6.73 -17.48
C GLU A 216 -16.99 -7.99 -16.88
N GLU A 217 -15.76 -8.36 -17.24
CA GLU A 217 -15.05 -9.48 -16.62
C GLU A 217 -14.72 -9.20 -15.15
N ILE A 218 -14.33 -7.96 -14.83
CA ILE A 218 -14.16 -7.53 -13.45
C ILE A 218 -15.49 -7.61 -12.73
N LEU A 219 -16.62 -7.13 -13.25
CA LEU A 219 -17.91 -7.10 -12.56
C LEU A 219 -18.60 -8.47 -12.48
N ARG A 220 -18.39 -9.33 -13.47
CA ARG A 220 -19.03 -10.63 -13.65
C ARG A 220 -17.97 -11.69 -13.99
N PRO A 221 -17.13 -12.07 -13.02
CA PRO A 221 -16.11 -13.08 -13.25
C PRO A 221 -16.75 -14.43 -13.59
N ASP A 222 -16.22 -15.09 -14.61
CA ASP A 222 -16.58 -16.47 -14.97
C ASP A 222 -15.93 -17.45 -13.98
N TRP A 223 -16.65 -17.74 -12.90
CA TRP A 223 -16.20 -18.68 -11.87
C TRP A 223 -15.90 -20.09 -12.43
N GLY A 224 -16.59 -20.51 -13.50
CA GLY A 224 -16.40 -21.82 -14.13
C GLY A 224 -15.13 -21.96 -14.98
N LYS A 225 -14.47 -20.86 -15.36
CA LYS A 225 -13.14 -20.88 -16.02
C LYS A 225 -12.00 -21.01 -15.02
N ARG A 226 -12.10 -20.38 -13.83
CA ARG A 226 -11.07 -20.43 -12.79
C ARG A 226 -10.91 -21.84 -12.20
N ASP A 227 -12.01 -22.56 -12.01
CA ASP A 227 -11.98 -23.92 -11.48
C ASP A 227 -11.32 -24.92 -12.44
N ARG A 228 -11.50 -24.74 -13.75
CA ARG A 228 -10.85 -25.55 -14.80
C ARG A 228 -9.35 -25.29 -14.92
N GLY A 229 -8.90 -24.05 -14.70
CA GLY A 229 -7.47 -23.71 -14.66
C GLY A 229 -6.73 -24.29 -13.45
N ASN A 230 -7.45 -24.59 -12.36
CA ASN A 230 -6.87 -25.16 -11.14
C ASN A 230 -6.81 -26.70 -11.16
N GLN A 231 -7.62 -27.36 -11.99
CA GLN A 231 -7.58 -28.81 -12.21
C GLN A 231 -6.47 -29.26 -13.18
N GLY A 232 -5.90 -28.35 -13.97
CA GLY A 232 -4.83 -28.66 -14.93
C GLY A 232 -3.41 -28.72 -14.36
N LYS A 233 -3.22 -28.49 -13.05
CA LYS A 233 -1.89 -28.48 -12.39
C LYS A 233 -1.67 -29.60 -11.37
N THR A 234 -2.60 -30.56 -11.27
CA THR A 234 -2.50 -31.72 -10.37
C THR A 234 -2.24 -33.04 -11.09
N GLN A 235 -1.90 -33.02 -12.39
CA GLN A 235 -1.33 -34.17 -13.10
C GLN A 235 -0.14 -33.69 -13.94
N GLY A 236 1.06 -34.08 -13.51
CA GLY A 236 2.35 -33.74 -14.13
C GLY A 236 3.49 -33.99 -13.16
#